data_AF-A0A2N3GZK8-F1
#
_entry.id   AF-A0A2N3GZK8-F1
#
_cell.length_a   1.000
_cell.length_b   1.000
_cell.length_c   1.000
_cell.angle_alpha   90.00
_cell.angle_beta   90.00
_cell.angle_gamma   90.00
#
_symmetry.space_group_name_H-M   'P 1'
#
loop_
_entity.id
_entity.type
_entity.pdbx_description
1 polymer ?
#
loop_
_entity_poly.entity_id
_entity_poly.type
_entity_poly.pdbx_seq_one_letter_code
_entity_poly.pdbx_strand_id
1 'polypeptide(L)'
;MAQFIGSVQEFHHFIGPRIRNVINTAAASHRRALGGVCQDCGEVAELQSAHVHGHERRVLIEGVLADYTRRDGWIDCDLGEVERRIVEAHMPIEATFKFICHPCHVAYDAGTRVPRTRSTGNDGEFPRLSRIELWAGRPNQANHQIIRAFLHLENQGPVRLEALRNYCQGDLGIVGFDGKYASMKTDAGNSYGKVFFDEDGVVDIWPIVRREVQTYF
;
A
#
# COMPACT_ATOMS: atom_id res chain seq x y z
N MET A 1 35.80 18.07 -12.93
CA MET A 1 34.43 17.95 -12.38
C MET A 1 33.92 19.35 -12.10
N ALA A 2 32.61 19.58 -12.17
CA ALA A 2 32.03 20.91 -12.02
C ALA A 2 31.89 21.25 -10.52
N GLN A 3 32.40 22.42 -10.14
CA GLN A 3 32.28 22.94 -8.77
C GLN A 3 31.08 23.88 -8.69
N PHE A 4 30.43 23.90 -7.53
CA PHE A 4 29.39 24.88 -7.21
C PHE A 4 29.80 25.67 -5.97
N ILE A 5 29.76 26.99 -6.12
CA ILE A 5 29.99 27.94 -5.03
C ILE A 5 28.82 28.91 -5.03
N GLY A 6 28.01 28.89 -3.98
CA GLY A 6 26.80 29.71 -3.91
C GLY A 6 25.96 29.42 -2.69
N SER A 7 24.84 30.12 -2.58
CA SER A 7 23.85 29.92 -1.52
C SER A 7 23.01 28.65 -1.76
N VAL A 8 22.37 28.16 -0.69
CA VAL A 8 21.36 27.08 -0.76
C VAL A 8 20.23 27.43 -1.75
N GLN A 9 19.82 28.70 -1.79
CA GLN A 9 18.78 29.16 -2.70
C GLN A 9 19.22 29.06 -4.17
N GLU A 10 20.45 29.47 -4.48
CA GLU A 10 21.02 29.34 -5.82
C GLU A 10 21.19 27.87 -6.21
N PHE A 11 21.59 27.00 -5.27
CA PHE A 11 21.66 25.57 -5.53
C PHE A 11 20.30 25.01 -5.94
N HIS A 12 19.24 25.33 -5.18
CA HIS A 12 17.88 24.91 -5.55
C HIS A 12 17.41 25.48 -6.89
N HIS A 13 17.77 26.72 -7.20
CA HIS A 13 17.36 27.38 -8.43
C HIS A 13 18.05 26.79 -9.67
N PHE A 14 19.38 26.64 -9.64
CA PHE A 14 20.17 26.22 -10.80
C PHE A 14 20.37 24.70 -10.89
N ILE A 15 20.57 24.03 -9.76
CA ILE A 15 20.92 22.60 -9.70
C ILE A 15 19.70 21.74 -9.36
N GLY A 16 18.76 22.27 -8.56
CA GLY A 16 17.54 21.58 -8.15
C GLY A 16 16.72 20.92 -9.29
N PRO A 17 16.52 21.56 -10.46
CA PRO A 17 15.81 20.94 -11.58
C PRO A 17 16.51 19.67 -12.10
N ARG A 18 17.84 19.67 -12.15
CA ARG A 18 18.63 18.50 -12.56
C ARG A 18 18.48 17.36 -11.55
N ILE A 19 18.66 17.67 -10.27
CA ILE A 19 18.50 16.70 -9.16
C ILE A 19 17.11 16.05 -9.20
N ARG A 20 16.05 16.84 -9.40
CA ARG A 20 14.68 16.33 -9.56
C ARG A 20 14.59 15.27 -10.66
N ASN A 21 15.20 15.53 -11.82
CA ASN A 21 15.13 14.62 -12.96
C ASN A 21 15.88 13.32 -12.70
N VAL A 22 17.05 13.39 -12.06
CA VAL A 22 17.84 12.21 -11.68
C VAL A 22 17.05 11.35 -10.69
N ILE A 23 16.50 11.94 -9.62
CA ILE A 23 15.70 11.22 -8.62
C ILE A 23 14.46 10.60 -9.25
N ASN A 24 13.73 11.34 -10.10
CA ASN A 24 12.56 10.80 -10.79
C ASN A 24 12.90 9.63 -11.72
N THR A 25 14.11 9.65 -12.31
CA THR A 25 14.62 8.55 -13.14
C THR A 25 14.94 7.33 -12.29
N ALA A 26 15.59 7.52 -11.14
CA ALA A 26 15.87 6.44 -10.17
C ALA A 26 14.56 5.79 -9.65
N ALA A 27 13.54 6.58 -9.35
CA ALA A 27 12.25 6.08 -8.88
C ALA A 27 11.38 5.42 -9.98
N ALA A 28 11.73 5.57 -11.26
CA ALA A 28 10.86 5.17 -12.37
C ALA A 28 10.68 3.65 -12.50
N SER A 29 11.70 2.84 -12.20
CA SER A 29 11.60 1.37 -12.19
C SER A 29 10.60 0.90 -11.13
N HIS A 30 10.73 1.40 -9.91
CA HIS A 30 9.85 1.08 -8.78
C HIS A 30 8.41 1.49 -9.07
N ARG A 31 8.20 2.70 -9.61
CA ARG A 31 6.87 3.16 -10.03
C ARG A 31 6.23 2.27 -11.09
N ARG A 32 7.01 1.85 -12.10
CA ARG A 32 6.52 0.98 -13.18
C ARG A 32 6.23 -0.45 -12.71
N ALA A 33 6.99 -0.95 -11.73
CA ALA A 33 6.78 -2.28 -11.16
C ALA A 33 5.38 -2.45 -10.53
N LEU A 34 4.73 -1.35 -10.15
CA LEU A 34 3.35 -1.36 -9.63
C LEU A 34 2.26 -1.52 -10.71
N GLY A 35 2.62 -1.52 -12.00
CA GLY A 35 1.64 -1.72 -13.09
C GLY A 35 0.52 -0.68 -13.13
N GLY A 36 0.76 0.53 -12.60
CA GLY A 36 -0.25 1.59 -12.51
C GLY A 36 -1.18 1.48 -11.31
N VAL A 37 -1.01 0.50 -10.42
CA VAL A 37 -1.84 0.33 -9.22
C VAL A 37 -1.42 1.37 -8.17
N CYS A 38 -2.34 2.26 -7.80
CA CYS A 38 -2.12 3.28 -6.79
C CYS A 38 -1.96 2.66 -5.39
N GLN A 39 -0.88 3.01 -4.69
CA GLN A 39 -0.60 2.50 -3.33
C GLN A 39 -1.53 3.04 -2.23
N ASP A 40 -2.46 3.94 -2.56
CA ASP A 40 -3.40 4.52 -1.59
C ASP A 40 -4.85 4.11 -1.85
N CYS A 41 -5.34 4.30 -3.08
CA CYS A 41 -6.72 3.92 -3.43
C CYS A 41 -6.85 2.53 -4.06
N GLY A 42 -5.76 1.95 -4.57
CA GLY A 42 -5.77 0.66 -5.29
C GLY A 42 -6.20 0.74 -6.76
N GLU A 43 -6.65 1.90 -7.23
CA GLU A 43 -7.10 2.07 -8.62
C GLU A 43 -5.94 2.06 -9.60
N VAL A 44 -6.19 1.57 -10.81
CA VAL A 44 -5.23 1.63 -11.92
C VAL A 44 -5.28 3.02 -12.55
N ALA A 45 -4.18 3.76 -12.45
CA ALA A 45 -4.04 5.10 -12.99
C ALA A 45 -2.57 5.44 -13.29
N GLU A 46 -2.34 6.61 -13.90
CA GLU A 46 -0.98 7.16 -13.96
C GLU A 46 -0.50 7.52 -12.55
N LEU A 47 0.64 6.95 -12.15
CA LEU A 47 1.22 7.15 -10.83
C LEU A 47 2.17 8.33 -10.79
N GLN A 48 2.13 9.06 -9.68
CA GLN A 48 3.07 10.11 -9.31
C GLN A 48 3.95 9.64 -8.15
N SER A 49 5.16 10.19 -8.04
CA SER A 49 6.08 9.93 -6.92
C SER A 49 5.93 11.01 -5.86
N ALA A 50 5.03 10.79 -4.90
CA ALA A 50 4.87 11.65 -3.74
C ALA A 50 6.02 11.38 -2.75
N HIS A 51 6.65 12.43 -2.21
CA HIS A 51 7.63 12.23 -1.14
C HIS A 51 6.90 11.90 0.15
N VAL A 52 7.43 10.97 0.93
CA VAL A 52 6.91 10.70 2.27
C VAL A 52 7.16 11.91 3.16
N HIS A 53 6.18 12.30 3.99
CA HIS A 53 6.33 13.39 4.96
C HIS A 53 7.58 13.18 5.85
N GLY A 54 8.39 14.23 6.02
CA GLY A 54 9.71 14.18 6.66
C GLY A 54 10.86 13.73 5.75
N HIS A 55 10.56 13.27 4.54
CA HIS A 55 11.53 12.93 3.49
C HIS A 55 11.30 13.82 2.26
N GLU A 56 10.85 15.06 2.48
CA GLU A 56 10.66 16.01 1.40
C GLU A 56 11.99 16.25 0.68
N ARG A 57 11.95 16.34 -0.65
CA ARG A 57 13.14 16.60 -1.47
C ARG A 57 14.02 17.72 -0.92
N ARG A 58 13.40 18.80 -0.45
CA ARG A 58 14.12 19.96 0.10
C ARG A 58 14.87 19.60 1.38
N VAL A 59 14.22 18.87 2.29
CA VAL A 59 14.82 18.40 3.54
C VAL A 59 16.02 17.49 3.26
N LEU A 60 15.87 16.54 2.34
CA LEU A 60 16.95 15.61 1.97
C LEU A 60 18.13 16.35 1.29
N ILE A 61 17.86 17.27 0.36
CA ILE A 61 18.90 18.08 -0.29
C ILE A 61 19.63 18.94 0.75
N GLU A 62 18.90 19.70 1.56
CA GLU A 62 19.51 20.59 2.56
C GLU A 62 20.29 19.80 3.62
N GLY A 63 19.82 18.62 4.00
CA GLY A 63 20.54 17.70 4.89
C GLY A 63 21.89 17.27 4.33
N VAL A 64 21.99 16.99 3.02
CA VAL A 64 23.27 16.70 2.37
C VAL A 64 24.15 17.95 2.25
N LEU A 65 23.57 19.09 1.87
CA LEU A 65 24.30 20.35 1.69
C LEU A 65 24.88 20.90 3.00
N ALA A 66 24.32 20.54 4.15
CA ALA A 66 24.83 20.94 5.45
C ALA A 66 26.32 20.57 5.64
N ASP A 67 26.73 19.40 5.15
CA ASP A 67 28.13 18.94 5.22
C ASP A 67 29.10 19.77 4.36
N TYR A 68 28.57 20.50 3.37
CA TYR A 68 29.33 21.34 2.43
C TYR A 68 29.13 22.84 2.69
N THR A 69 28.37 23.18 3.74
CA THR A 69 28.09 24.56 4.10
C THR A 69 29.21 25.12 4.95
N ARG A 70 29.83 26.19 4.48
CA ARG A 70 30.89 26.93 5.16
C ARG A 70 30.34 27.82 6.27
N ARG A 71 31.23 28.35 7.12
CA ARG A 71 30.86 29.24 8.24
C ARG A 71 30.17 30.53 7.82
N ASP A 72 30.41 30.99 6.59
CA ASP A 72 29.78 32.16 5.98
C ASP A 72 28.41 31.86 5.35
N GLY A 73 27.93 30.61 5.44
CA GLY A 73 26.64 30.16 4.90
C GLY A 73 26.67 29.81 3.41
N TRP A 74 27.84 29.86 2.76
CA TRP A 74 28.01 29.45 1.37
C TRP A 74 28.27 27.96 1.27
N ILE A 75 27.71 27.34 0.23
CA ILE A 75 28.03 25.98 -0.16
C ILE A 75 29.25 26.03 -1.07
N ASP A 76 30.19 25.13 -0.82
CA ASP A 76 31.37 24.92 -1.67
C ASP A 76 31.52 23.41 -1.87
N CYS A 77 31.14 22.92 -3.05
CA CYS A 77 31.05 21.48 -3.28
C CYS A 77 31.35 21.05 -4.72
N ASP A 78 31.82 19.81 -4.84
CA ASP A 78 31.81 19.09 -6.10
C ASP A 78 30.39 18.63 -6.46
N LEU A 79 29.88 19.06 -7.62
CA LEU A 79 28.52 18.75 -8.05
C LEU A 79 28.31 17.25 -8.31
N GLY A 80 29.33 16.54 -8.79
CA GLY A 80 29.22 15.11 -9.06
C GLY A 80 29.13 14.28 -7.79
N GLU A 81 29.88 14.67 -6.75
CA GLU A 81 29.80 14.05 -5.43
C GLU A 81 28.47 14.34 -4.73
N VAL A 82 28.06 15.62 -4.69
CA VAL A 82 26.81 16.02 -4.02
C VAL A 82 25.59 15.41 -4.71
N GLU A 83 25.55 15.33 -6.04
CA GLU A 83 24.47 14.66 -6.77
C GLU A 83 24.36 13.18 -6.36
N ARG A 84 25.48 12.45 -6.23
CA ARG A 84 25.44 11.06 -5.74
C ARG A 84 24.92 10.97 -4.32
N ARG A 85 25.42 11.79 -3.39
CA ARG A 85 24.97 11.76 -1.99
C ARG A 85 23.49 12.13 -1.86
N ILE A 86 23.00 13.06 -2.67
CA ILE A 86 21.56 13.37 -2.72
C ILE A 86 20.78 12.15 -3.20
N VAL A 87 21.21 11.46 -4.27
CA VAL A 87 20.54 10.23 -4.73
C VAL A 87 20.56 9.14 -3.65
N GLU A 88 21.68 8.95 -2.97
CA GLU A 88 21.81 8.01 -1.85
C GLU A 88 20.89 8.36 -0.68
N ALA A 89 20.71 9.64 -0.36
CA ALA A 89 19.76 10.10 0.65
C ALA A 89 18.28 9.84 0.28
N HIS A 90 17.99 9.58 -1.00
CA HIS A 90 16.66 9.15 -1.46
C HIS A 90 16.52 7.62 -1.52
N MET A 91 17.49 6.87 -1.00
CA MET A 91 17.45 5.41 -0.92
C MET A 91 17.12 4.93 0.50
N PRO A 92 16.37 3.82 0.66
CA PRO A 92 15.67 3.08 -0.41
C PRO A 92 14.45 3.85 -0.93
N ILE A 93 14.18 3.76 -2.24
CA ILE A 93 13.11 4.52 -2.93
C ILE A 93 11.75 4.33 -2.26
N GLU A 94 11.45 3.12 -1.81
CA GLU A 94 10.19 2.76 -1.16
C GLU A 94 9.99 3.41 0.22
N ALA A 95 11.07 3.83 0.88
CA ALA A 95 10.99 4.54 2.15
C ALA A 95 10.80 6.05 1.95
N THR A 96 11.26 6.60 0.82
CA THR A 96 11.20 8.04 0.55
C THR A 96 10.03 8.44 -0.35
N PHE A 97 9.47 7.49 -1.11
CA PHE A 97 8.37 7.73 -2.04
C PHE A 97 7.15 6.86 -1.79
N LYS A 98 5.98 7.47 -1.94
CA LYS A 98 4.70 6.79 -2.15
C LYS A 98 4.25 7.01 -3.60
N PHE A 99 3.97 5.93 -4.32
CA PHE A 99 3.52 5.97 -5.71
C PHE A 99 2.00 5.93 -5.80
N ILE A 100 1.40 7.07 -6.08
CA ILE A 100 -0.05 7.29 -5.96
C ILE A 100 -0.60 8.08 -7.13
N CYS A 101 -1.88 7.89 -7.45
CA CYS A 101 -2.55 8.65 -8.48
C CYS A 101 -2.67 10.14 -8.08
N HIS A 102 -2.87 11.02 -9.05
CA HIS A 102 -2.91 12.46 -8.82
C HIS A 102 -3.91 12.90 -7.72
N PRO A 103 -5.17 12.42 -7.67
CA PRO A 103 -6.09 12.75 -6.57
C PRO A 103 -5.55 12.37 -5.20
N CYS A 104 -4.99 11.16 -5.07
CA CYS A 104 -4.40 10.68 -3.82
C CYS A 104 -3.18 11.51 -3.41
N HIS A 105 -2.36 11.96 -4.37
CA HIS A 105 -1.23 12.83 -4.10
C HIS A 105 -1.66 14.17 -3.51
N VAL A 106 -2.66 14.82 -4.12
CA VAL A 106 -3.19 16.10 -3.62
C VAL A 106 -3.72 15.96 -2.19
N ALA A 107 -4.46 14.88 -1.91
CA ALA A 107 -4.96 14.65 -0.55
C ALA A 107 -3.84 14.37 0.45
N TYR A 108 -2.85 13.56 0.04
CA TYR A 108 -1.70 13.22 0.86
C TYR A 108 -0.90 14.46 1.28
N ASP A 109 -0.66 15.39 0.35
CA ASP A 109 0.03 16.65 0.61
C ASP A 109 -0.77 17.54 1.56
N ALA A 110 -2.10 17.53 1.45
CA ALA A 110 -3.00 18.27 2.34
C ALA A 110 -3.17 17.63 3.74
N GLY A 111 -2.54 16.49 4.02
CA GLY A 111 -2.74 15.74 5.27
C GLY A 111 -4.15 15.13 5.38
N THR A 112 -4.83 14.96 4.24
CA THR A 112 -6.17 14.38 4.14
C THR A 112 -6.11 13.04 3.40
N ARG A 113 -7.22 12.31 3.33
CA ARG A 113 -7.33 11.09 2.53
C ARG A 113 -8.41 11.29 1.48
N VAL A 114 -8.14 10.87 0.24
CA VAL A 114 -9.22 10.74 -0.75
C VAL A 114 -10.16 9.66 -0.23
N PRO A 115 -11.47 9.94 -0.09
CA PRO A 115 -12.44 8.88 0.15
C PRO A 115 -12.28 7.88 -0.99
N ARG A 116 -11.99 6.61 -0.70
CA ARG A 116 -11.90 5.57 -1.73
C ARG A 116 -13.21 5.59 -2.53
N THR A 117 -13.21 6.23 -3.69
CA THR A 117 -14.26 6.07 -4.68
C THR A 117 -14.06 4.67 -5.19
N ARG A 118 -14.83 3.72 -4.63
CA ARG A 118 -14.88 2.34 -5.08
C ARG A 118 -14.89 2.36 -6.59
N SER A 119 -13.91 1.75 -7.24
CA SER A 119 -14.14 1.20 -8.56
C SER A 119 -15.43 0.40 -8.48
N THR A 120 -16.46 0.89 -9.15
CA THR A 120 -17.43 0.03 -9.81
C THR A 120 -16.73 -0.63 -11.00
N GLY A 121 -15.57 -1.22 -10.75
CA GLY A 121 -14.70 -1.86 -11.72
C GLY A 121 -15.05 -3.33 -11.74
N ASN A 122 -16.19 -3.65 -12.35
CA ASN A 122 -16.48 -4.92 -13.00
C ASN A 122 -15.76 -6.18 -12.46
N ASP A 123 -15.93 -6.52 -11.17
CA ASP A 123 -15.58 -7.84 -10.62
C ASP A 123 -16.66 -8.84 -11.07
N GLY A 124 -16.76 -9.14 -12.37
CA GLY A 124 -17.84 -9.96 -12.93
C GLY A 124 -18.06 -11.29 -12.19
N GLU A 125 -17.04 -11.78 -11.47
CA GLU A 125 -17.08 -12.99 -10.65
C GLU A 125 -17.11 -12.76 -9.11
N PHE A 126 -16.69 -11.59 -8.60
CA PHE A 126 -16.59 -11.28 -7.15
C PHE A 126 -17.14 -9.88 -6.79
N PRO A 127 -18.41 -9.57 -7.09
CA PRO A 127 -18.99 -8.23 -6.96
C PRO A 127 -19.03 -7.66 -5.53
N ARG A 128 -18.70 -8.48 -4.52
CA ARG A 128 -18.75 -8.14 -3.09
C ARG A 128 -17.37 -8.10 -2.43
N LEU A 129 -16.29 -8.13 -3.21
CA LEU A 129 -14.91 -8.17 -2.73
C LEU A 129 -14.60 -7.03 -1.74
N SER A 130 -15.11 -5.82 -2.00
CA SER A 130 -14.98 -4.65 -1.11
C SER A 130 -15.59 -4.82 0.29
N ARG A 131 -16.37 -5.87 0.56
CA ARG A 131 -16.90 -6.16 1.90
C ARG A 131 -15.86 -6.72 2.84
N ILE A 132 -14.74 -7.27 2.36
CA ILE A 132 -13.68 -7.83 3.22
C ILE A 132 -13.13 -6.77 4.18
N GLU A 133 -12.79 -5.58 3.67
CA GLU A 133 -12.38 -4.42 4.48
C GLU A 133 -13.44 -4.06 5.52
N LEU A 134 -14.70 -4.00 5.10
CA LEU A 134 -15.82 -3.68 5.98
C LEU A 134 -15.95 -4.68 7.13
N TRP A 135 -15.76 -5.97 6.86
CA TRP A 135 -15.84 -7.03 7.87
C TRP A 135 -14.62 -7.04 8.78
N ALA A 136 -13.42 -6.73 8.26
CA ALA A 136 -12.21 -6.62 9.08
C ALA A 136 -12.38 -5.63 10.25
N GLY A 137 -13.08 -4.50 10.02
CA GLY A 137 -13.39 -3.53 11.07
C GLY A 137 -14.56 -3.89 12.00
N ARG A 138 -15.17 -5.09 11.88
CA ARG A 138 -16.39 -5.48 12.59
C ARG A 138 -16.24 -6.84 13.29
N PRO A 139 -15.46 -6.92 14.39
CA PRO A 139 -15.10 -8.18 15.05
C PRO A 139 -16.29 -8.99 15.59
N ASN A 140 -17.43 -8.34 15.83
CA ASN A 140 -18.65 -8.99 16.32
C ASN A 140 -19.47 -9.67 15.21
N GLN A 141 -19.14 -9.45 13.93
CA GLN A 141 -19.87 -10.08 12.82
C GLN A 141 -19.33 -11.48 12.55
N ALA A 142 -20.23 -12.42 12.26
CA ALA A 142 -19.83 -13.82 12.07
C ALA A 142 -18.88 -14.03 10.88
N ASN A 143 -19.01 -13.25 9.81
CA ASN A 143 -18.10 -13.29 8.66
C ASN A 143 -16.66 -12.91 9.03
N HIS A 144 -16.47 -11.88 9.88
CA HIS A 144 -15.17 -11.54 10.45
C HIS A 144 -14.63 -12.72 11.27
N GLN A 145 -15.44 -13.25 12.17
CA GLN A 145 -15.05 -14.31 13.09
C GLN A 145 -14.68 -15.60 12.33
N ILE A 146 -15.42 -15.96 11.28
CA ILE A 146 -15.13 -17.12 10.43
C ILE A 146 -13.82 -16.93 9.66
N ILE A 147 -13.54 -15.74 9.10
CA ILE A 147 -12.26 -15.46 8.44
C ILE A 147 -11.11 -15.56 9.44
N ARG A 148 -11.23 -14.97 10.64
CA ARG A 148 -10.22 -15.07 11.69
C ARG A 148 -9.99 -16.53 12.14
N ALA A 149 -11.06 -17.30 12.30
CA ALA A 149 -10.98 -18.72 12.63
C ALA A 149 -10.22 -19.50 11.56
N PHE A 150 -10.54 -19.28 10.28
CA PHE A 150 -9.83 -19.90 9.17
C PHE A 150 -8.34 -19.58 9.21
N LEU A 151 -7.96 -18.30 9.31
CA LEU A 151 -6.55 -17.88 9.35
C LEU A 151 -5.80 -18.45 10.55
N HIS A 152 -6.47 -18.57 11.70
CA HIS A 152 -5.89 -19.19 12.88
C HIS A 152 -5.58 -20.68 12.67
N LEU A 153 -6.51 -21.42 12.07
CA LEU A 153 -6.36 -22.84 11.77
C LEU A 153 -5.36 -23.09 10.63
N GLU A 154 -5.32 -22.21 9.63
CA GLU A 154 -4.40 -22.28 8.47
C GLU A 154 -2.93 -22.28 8.90
N ASN A 155 -2.60 -21.55 9.97
CA ASN A 155 -1.25 -21.55 10.56
C ASN A 155 -0.81 -22.93 11.11
N GLN A 156 -1.75 -23.85 11.30
CA GLN A 156 -1.51 -25.20 11.83
C GLN A 156 -1.52 -26.27 10.72
N GLY A 157 -1.85 -25.88 9.48
CA GLY A 157 -1.96 -26.75 8.32
C GLY A 157 -3.25 -26.55 7.54
N PRO A 158 -3.52 -27.39 6.52
CA PRO A 158 -4.73 -27.30 5.70
C PRO A 158 -6.00 -27.33 6.54
N VAL A 159 -6.90 -26.36 6.32
CA VAL A 159 -8.11 -26.20 7.15
C VAL A 159 -9.18 -27.17 6.67
N ARG A 160 -9.61 -28.09 7.54
CA ARG A 160 -10.76 -28.96 7.26
C ARG A 160 -12.06 -28.24 7.65
N LEU A 161 -13.11 -28.43 6.85
CA LEU A 161 -14.43 -27.81 7.10
C LEU A 161 -14.97 -28.14 8.49
N GLU A 162 -14.84 -29.40 8.92
CA GLU A 162 -15.26 -29.83 10.25
C GLU A 162 -14.47 -29.16 11.38
N ALA A 163 -13.17 -28.93 11.18
CA ALA A 163 -12.35 -28.22 12.17
C ALA A 163 -12.76 -26.74 12.26
N LEU A 164 -12.98 -26.09 11.12
CA LEU A 164 -13.45 -24.71 11.05
C LEU A 164 -14.83 -24.55 11.71
N ARG A 165 -15.76 -25.47 11.41
CA ARG A 165 -17.09 -25.54 12.02
C ARG A 165 -16.99 -25.66 13.53
N ASN A 166 -16.24 -26.66 14.02
CA ASN A 166 -16.11 -26.94 15.45
C ASN A 166 -15.51 -25.75 16.19
N TYR A 167 -14.47 -25.13 15.64
CA TYR A 167 -13.87 -23.93 16.23
C TYR A 167 -14.85 -22.75 16.26
N CYS A 168 -15.59 -22.52 15.16
CA CYS A 168 -16.56 -21.44 15.10
C CYS A 168 -17.73 -21.64 16.08
N GLN A 169 -18.27 -22.85 16.20
CA GLN A 169 -19.43 -23.11 17.05
C GLN A 169 -19.06 -23.28 18.53
N GLY A 170 -17.96 -23.96 18.81
CA GLY A 170 -17.47 -24.25 20.15
C GLY A 170 -16.76 -23.03 20.76
N ASP A 171 -15.62 -22.66 20.21
CA ASP A 171 -14.74 -21.63 20.78
C ASP A 171 -15.29 -20.21 20.59
N LEU A 172 -15.90 -19.93 19.43
CA LEU A 172 -16.41 -18.59 19.10
C LEU A 172 -17.92 -18.41 19.35
N GLY A 173 -18.66 -19.48 19.67
CA GLY A 173 -20.10 -19.41 19.95
C GLY A 173 -20.96 -19.01 18.74
N ILE A 174 -20.48 -19.20 17.50
CA ILE A 174 -21.22 -18.82 16.29
C ILE A 174 -22.39 -19.78 16.08
N VAL A 175 -23.61 -19.30 16.35
CA VAL A 175 -24.85 -20.03 16.06
C VAL A 175 -25.13 -20.04 14.55
N GLY A 176 -25.54 -21.18 13.99
CA GLY A 176 -25.92 -21.28 12.57
C GLY A 176 -24.74 -21.13 11.61
N PHE A 177 -23.58 -21.70 11.95
CA PHE A 177 -22.37 -21.67 11.13
C PHE A 177 -22.65 -22.04 9.67
N ASP A 178 -23.37 -23.12 9.40
CA ASP A 178 -23.66 -23.61 8.04
C ASP A 178 -24.23 -22.56 7.11
N GLY A 179 -25.30 -21.87 7.55
CA GLY A 179 -25.94 -20.85 6.73
C GLY A 179 -25.03 -19.66 6.46
N LYS A 180 -24.22 -19.28 7.46
CA LYS A 180 -23.27 -18.17 7.35
C LYS A 180 -22.11 -18.52 6.43
N TYR A 181 -21.55 -19.72 6.59
CA TYR A 181 -20.48 -20.25 5.77
C TYR A 181 -20.94 -20.45 4.31
N ALA A 182 -22.10 -21.04 4.07
CA ALA A 182 -22.68 -21.18 2.74
C ALA A 182 -22.91 -19.82 2.06
N SER A 183 -23.35 -18.82 2.83
CA SER A 183 -23.49 -17.43 2.37
C SER A 183 -22.15 -16.76 2.04
N MET A 184 -21.02 -17.31 2.52
CA MET A 184 -19.66 -16.90 2.19
C MET A 184 -19.02 -17.72 1.04
N LYS A 185 -19.78 -18.59 0.37
CA LYS A 185 -19.34 -19.38 -0.80
C LYS A 185 -19.98 -18.94 -2.12
N THR A 186 -20.90 -17.98 -2.09
CA THR A 186 -21.68 -17.57 -3.27
C THR A 186 -21.96 -16.08 -3.24
N ASP A 187 -22.21 -15.50 -4.41
CA ASP A 187 -22.68 -14.12 -4.57
C ASP A 187 -24.18 -14.03 -4.85
N ALA A 188 -24.87 -15.17 -4.95
CA ALA A 188 -26.30 -15.24 -5.25
C ALA A 188 -27.15 -14.61 -4.13
N GLY A 189 -28.23 -13.92 -4.52
CA GLY A 189 -29.23 -13.38 -3.59
C GLY A 189 -28.66 -12.43 -2.52
N ASN A 190 -29.07 -12.63 -1.27
CA ASN A 190 -28.65 -11.83 -0.11
C ASN A 190 -27.43 -12.41 0.63
N SER A 191 -26.56 -13.12 -0.11
CA SER A 191 -25.33 -13.70 0.44
C SER A 191 -24.35 -12.64 0.96
N TYR A 192 -23.42 -13.09 1.81
CA TYR A 192 -22.29 -12.29 2.27
C TYR A 192 -21.35 -12.00 1.11
N GLY A 193 -21.12 -13.00 0.26
CA GLY A 193 -20.31 -12.94 -0.96
C GLY A 193 -19.36 -14.13 -1.06
N LYS A 194 -18.84 -14.40 -2.25
CA LYS A 194 -17.93 -15.52 -2.48
C LYS A 194 -16.55 -15.24 -1.87
N VAL A 195 -16.21 -15.97 -0.80
CA VAL A 195 -14.95 -15.86 -0.03
C VAL A 195 -14.22 -17.19 -0.02
N PHE A 196 -14.92 -18.24 0.43
CA PHE A 196 -14.36 -19.57 0.56
C PHE A 196 -14.75 -20.46 -0.62
N PHE A 197 -13.92 -21.46 -0.87
CA PHE A 197 -14.29 -22.67 -1.58
C PHE A 197 -13.84 -23.88 -0.74
N ASP A 198 -14.41 -25.04 -1.03
CA ASP A 198 -13.93 -26.28 -0.43
C ASP A 198 -13.95 -27.40 -1.46
N GLU A 199 -12.92 -28.23 -1.39
CA GLU A 199 -12.70 -29.42 -2.21
C GLU A 199 -12.33 -30.56 -1.26
N ASP A 200 -13.04 -31.70 -1.34
CA ASP A 200 -12.82 -32.88 -0.49
C ASP A 200 -12.78 -32.59 1.03
N GLY A 201 -13.55 -31.58 1.47
CA GLY A 201 -13.66 -31.16 2.87
C GLY A 201 -12.50 -30.31 3.36
N VAL A 202 -11.58 -29.90 2.50
CA VAL A 202 -10.56 -28.88 2.76
C VAL A 202 -11.10 -27.53 2.30
N VAL A 203 -11.05 -26.54 3.18
CA VAL A 203 -11.50 -25.17 2.94
C VAL A 203 -10.30 -24.34 2.53
N ASP A 204 -10.50 -23.44 1.57
CA ASP A 204 -9.51 -22.43 1.19
C ASP A 204 -10.22 -21.12 0.76
N ILE A 205 -9.45 -20.03 0.65
CA ILE A 205 -9.92 -18.71 0.23
C ILE A 205 -9.56 -18.51 -1.24
N TRP A 206 -10.52 -18.03 -2.04
CA TRP A 206 -10.27 -17.71 -3.44
C TRP A 206 -9.04 -16.79 -3.60
N PRO A 207 -8.11 -17.05 -4.55
CA PRO A 207 -6.86 -16.31 -4.63
C PRO A 207 -7.00 -14.78 -4.72
N ILE A 208 -8.06 -14.28 -5.35
CA ILE A 208 -8.35 -12.84 -5.40
C ILE A 208 -8.82 -12.30 -4.04
N VAL A 209 -9.66 -13.04 -3.33
CA VAL A 209 -10.14 -12.70 -1.98
C VAL A 209 -9.01 -12.80 -0.96
N ARG A 210 -8.09 -13.75 -1.14
CA ARG A 210 -6.91 -13.96 -0.28
C ARG A 210 -6.05 -12.70 -0.19
N ARG A 211 -5.89 -11.96 -1.30
CA ARG A 211 -5.14 -10.68 -1.37
C ARG A 211 -5.80 -9.61 -0.51
N GLU A 212 -7.12 -9.47 -0.59
CA GLU A 212 -7.86 -8.53 0.27
C GLU A 212 -7.79 -8.95 1.74
N VAL A 213 -7.95 -10.24 2.04
CA VAL A 213 -7.86 -10.74 3.42
C VAL A 213 -6.48 -10.46 4.01
N GLN A 214 -5.39 -10.70 3.28
CA GLN A 214 -4.02 -10.36 3.73
C GLN A 214 -3.80 -8.86 3.96
N THR A 215 -4.59 -8.02 3.30
CA THR A 215 -4.49 -6.56 3.44
C THR A 215 -5.18 -6.06 4.70
N TYR A 216 -6.31 -6.67 5.13
CA TYR A 216 -7.13 -6.14 6.22
C TYR A 216 -7.24 -7.02 7.48
N PHE A 217 -6.95 -8.33 7.42
CA PHE A 217 -7.02 -9.25 8.56
C PHE A 217 -5.63 -9.63 9.06
#